data_AF-A0A0K2UPG4-F1
#
_entry.id   AF-A0A0K2UPG4-F1
#
_cell.length_a   1.000
_cell.length_b   1.000
_cell.length_c   1.000
_cell.angle_alpha   90.00
_cell.angle_beta   90.00
_cell.angle_gamma   90.00
#
_symmetry.space_group_name_H-M   'P 1'
#
loop_
_entity.id
_entity.type
_entity.pdbx_description
1 polymer ?
#
loop_
_entity_poly.entity_id
_entity_poly.type
_entity_poly.pdbx_seq_one_letter_code
_entity_poly.pdbx_strand_id
1 'polypeptide(L)'
;AMFINTDPHIFHGIMRIRIGLIIQVLASEMGDKLDLSKDDAYEQLMSLSPFDMRNILLNVMASKDFHIDKIESGWSINTLDETKLSQALLKSSFKEEYKEKLIKANQNGQTTNNSVDSDDTDDNDEEEGAWVRRRRLDGALNRVPTGFYSKIWHLLRVCRELHIGTEKYLSTSVTQEMTSEELNFALAVEQFLNFVSYPEYRQLLVEVLMVLIMAQERRITKSLDDSIDLDKIVHLANELFLIDQRKIQGDAMQCC
;
A
#
# COMPACT_ATOMS: atom_id res chain seq x y z
N ALA A 1 -25.53 1.74 10.88
CA ALA A 1 -24.65 0.87 11.69
C ALA A 1 -23.23 1.44 11.65
N MET A 2 -22.48 1.36 12.74
CA MET A 2 -21.13 1.91 12.86
C MET A 2 -20.13 1.02 12.09
N PHE A 3 -19.26 1.60 11.26
CA PHE A 3 -18.39 0.88 10.31
C PHE A 3 -17.60 -0.28 10.91
N ILE A 4 -17.07 -0.07 12.11
CA ILE A 4 -16.25 -1.07 12.82
C ILE A 4 -17.02 -2.36 13.14
N ASN A 5 -18.34 -2.28 13.29
CA ASN A 5 -19.20 -3.43 13.56
C ASN A 5 -19.62 -4.15 12.28
N THR A 6 -19.66 -3.46 11.14
CA THR A 6 -20.09 -4.01 9.86
C THR A 6 -18.93 -4.69 9.16
N ASP A 7 -17.78 -4.00 9.06
CA ASP A 7 -16.60 -4.49 8.34
C ASP A 7 -15.33 -4.22 9.17
N PRO A 8 -15.06 -4.98 10.25
CA PRO A 8 -13.91 -4.75 11.13
C PRO A 8 -12.57 -4.87 10.39
N HIS A 9 -12.53 -5.66 9.32
CA HIS A 9 -11.31 -5.92 8.54
C HIS A 9 -10.73 -4.66 7.89
N ILE A 10 -11.54 -3.65 7.54
CA ILE A 10 -11.04 -2.40 6.92
C ILE A 10 -10.19 -1.55 7.89
N PHE A 11 -10.29 -1.82 9.20
CA PHE A 11 -9.49 -1.16 10.23
C PHE A 11 -8.25 -1.96 10.61
N HIS A 12 -8.03 -3.12 9.98
CA HIS A 12 -6.86 -3.93 10.29
C HIS A 12 -5.57 -3.15 9.98
N GLY A 13 -4.65 -3.17 10.94
CA GLY A 13 -3.37 -2.46 10.81
C GLY A 13 -3.42 -0.97 11.14
N ILE A 14 -4.59 -0.43 11.49
CA ILE A 14 -4.74 0.96 11.93
C ILE A 14 -4.80 0.99 13.45
N MET A 15 -3.79 1.56 14.10
CA MET A 15 -3.80 1.72 15.56
C MET A 15 -4.68 2.89 16.00
N ARG A 16 -4.65 4.00 15.25
CA ARG A 16 -5.32 5.25 15.59
C ARG A 16 -5.91 5.90 14.35
N ILE A 17 -7.14 6.37 14.47
CA ILE A 17 -7.84 7.09 13.42
C ILE A 17 -7.52 8.58 13.55
N ARG A 18 -6.85 9.14 12.55
CA ARG A 18 -6.61 10.59 12.44
C ARG A 18 -7.62 11.19 11.47
N ILE A 19 -8.73 11.66 12.02
CA ILE A 19 -9.87 12.20 11.23
C ILE A 19 -9.41 13.28 10.25
N GLY A 20 -8.50 14.17 10.66
CA GLY A 20 -7.94 15.20 9.78
C GLY A 20 -7.23 14.63 8.54
N LEU A 21 -6.40 13.60 8.70
CA LEU A 21 -5.71 12.97 7.56
C LEU A 21 -6.71 12.22 6.67
N ILE A 22 -7.72 11.58 7.25
CA ILE A 22 -8.78 10.90 6.49
C ILE A 22 -9.53 11.90 5.62
N ILE A 23 -9.92 13.05 6.17
CA ILE A 23 -10.62 14.10 5.41
C ILE A 23 -9.72 14.63 4.29
N GLN A 24 -8.42 14.84 4.56
CA GLN A 24 -7.47 15.26 3.53
C GLN A 24 -7.35 14.24 2.40
N VAL A 25 -7.27 12.95 2.73
CA VAL A 25 -7.23 11.88 1.74
C VAL A 25 -8.52 11.82 0.93
N LEU A 26 -9.67 11.92 1.59
CA LEU A 26 -10.97 11.95 0.90
C LEU A 26 -11.09 13.12 -0.07
N ALA A 27 -10.68 14.31 0.36
CA ALA A 27 -10.70 15.50 -0.48
C ALA A 27 -9.71 15.38 -1.65
N SER A 28 -8.50 14.83 -1.41
CA SER A 28 -7.52 14.59 -2.46
C SER A 28 -8.03 13.58 -3.49
N GLU A 29 -8.60 12.46 -3.05
CA GLU A 29 -9.16 11.42 -3.93
C GLU A 29 -10.35 11.95 -4.74
N MET A 30 -11.20 12.78 -4.12
CA MET A 30 -12.31 13.41 -4.83
C MET A 30 -11.82 14.45 -5.85
N GLY A 31 -10.77 15.20 -5.52
CA GLY A 31 -10.14 16.15 -6.43
C GLY A 31 -9.51 15.46 -7.64
N ASP A 32 -8.74 14.39 -7.41
CA ASP A 32 -8.06 13.62 -8.46
C ASP A 32 -9.07 12.95 -9.41
N LYS A 33 -10.22 12.47 -8.90
CA LYS A 33 -11.25 11.80 -9.73
C LYS A 33 -12.14 12.77 -10.52
N LEU A 34 -12.26 14.02 -10.06
CA LEU A 34 -13.14 15.03 -10.68
C LEU A 34 -12.38 16.17 -11.36
N ASP A 35 -11.04 16.09 -11.40
CA ASP A 35 -10.13 17.13 -11.90
C ASP A 35 -10.42 18.51 -11.27
N LEU A 36 -10.61 18.53 -9.95
CA LEU A 36 -10.94 19.73 -9.19
C LEU A 36 -9.72 20.27 -8.45
N SER A 37 -9.72 21.59 -8.21
CA SER A 37 -8.80 22.20 -7.24
C SER A 37 -9.02 21.62 -5.84
N LYS A 38 -7.98 21.66 -4.99
CA LYS A 38 -8.03 21.13 -3.61
C LYS A 38 -9.14 21.78 -2.77
N ASP A 39 -9.34 23.08 -2.93
CA ASP A 39 -10.35 23.83 -2.18
C ASP A 39 -11.76 23.46 -2.66
N ASP A 40 -11.97 23.39 -3.98
CA ASP A 40 -13.23 22.98 -4.58
C ASP A 40 -13.60 21.54 -4.21
N ALA A 41 -12.62 20.62 -4.22
CA ALA A 41 -12.81 19.23 -3.83
C ALA A 41 -13.25 19.10 -2.37
N TYR A 42 -12.69 19.92 -1.47
CA TYR A 42 -13.11 19.96 -0.07
C TYR A 42 -14.53 20.50 0.08
N GLU A 43 -14.89 21.57 -0.63
CA GLU A 43 -16.27 22.09 -0.62
C GLU A 43 -17.27 21.05 -1.15
N GLN A 44 -16.93 20.37 -2.25
CA GLN A 44 -17.78 19.30 -2.77
C GLN A 44 -17.89 18.12 -1.81
N LEU A 45 -16.80 17.72 -1.15
CA LEU A 45 -16.81 16.68 -0.11
C LEU A 45 -17.76 17.04 1.04
N MET A 46 -17.78 18.31 1.46
CA MET A 46 -18.67 18.82 2.51
C MET A 46 -20.13 18.94 2.06
N SER A 47 -20.37 18.99 0.75
CA SER A 47 -21.73 19.02 0.16
C SER A 47 -22.36 17.63 -0.01
N LEU A 48 -21.59 16.55 0.19
CA LEU A 48 -22.05 15.18 -0.01
C LEU A 48 -23.16 14.78 0.98
N SER A 49 -24.05 13.90 0.52
CA SER A 49 -25.00 13.27 1.43
C SER A 49 -24.27 12.35 2.42
N PRO A 50 -24.85 12.07 3.61
CA PRO A 50 -24.25 11.12 4.56
C PRO A 50 -24.03 9.73 3.97
N PHE A 51 -24.84 9.32 2.98
CA PHE A 51 -24.70 8.04 2.29
C PHE A 51 -23.46 8.04 1.36
N ASP A 52 -23.28 9.11 0.59
CA ASP A 52 -22.16 9.25 -0.35
C ASP A 52 -20.84 9.37 0.41
N MET A 53 -20.79 10.22 1.44
CA MET A 53 -19.63 10.35 2.32
C MET A 53 -19.24 9.00 2.95
N ARG A 54 -20.24 8.20 3.34
CA ARG A 54 -20.02 6.84 3.85
C ARG A 54 -19.37 5.94 2.79
N ASN A 55 -19.82 5.98 1.55
CA ASN A 55 -19.30 5.11 0.50
C ASN A 55 -17.87 5.48 0.10
N ILE A 56 -17.56 6.78 -0.06
CA ILE A 56 -16.18 7.23 -0.34
C ILE A 56 -15.27 6.84 0.83
N LEU A 57 -15.70 7.07 2.07
CA LEU A 57 -14.93 6.68 3.24
C LEU A 57 -14.64 5.18 3.27
N LEU A 58 -15.62 4.33 2.96
CA LEU A 58 -15.41 2.89 2.87
C LEU A 58 -14.39 2.52 1.81
N ASN A 59 -14.44 3.15 0.64
CA ASN A 59 -13.53 2.83 -0.45
C ASN A 59 -12.10 3.26 -0.15
N VAL A 60 -11.92 4.47 0.40
CA VAL A 60 -10.61 4.96 0.88
C VAL A 60 -10.07 4.08 2.01
N MET A 61 -10.90 3.72 2.99
CA MET A 61 -10.51 2.85 4.10
C MET A 61 -10.27 1.41 3.66
N ALA A 62 -10.88 0.95 2.58
CA ALA A 62 -10.62 -0.37 2.01
C ALA A 62 -9.46 -0.35 1.00
N SER A 63 -8.90 0.83 0.70
CA SER A 63 -7.92 1.04 -0.38
C SER A 63 -8.44 0.55 -1.75
N LYS A 64 -9.75 0.59 -1.96
CA LYS A 64 -10.41 0.20 -3.21
C LYS A 64 -10.46 1.38 -4.18
N ASP A 65 -10.33 1.10 -5.47
CA ASP A 65 -10.62 2.09 -6.50
C ASP A 65 -12.13 2.29 -6.67
N PHE A 66 -12.51 3.53 -6.94
CA PHE A 66 -13.88 3.93 -7.16
C PHE A 66 -13.94 5.08 -8.16
N HIS A 67 -15.06 5.17 -8.87
CA HIS A 67 -15.40 6.28 -9.75
C HIS A 67 -16.47 7.15 -9.09
N ILE A 68 -16.34 8.47 -9.28
CA ILE A 68 -17.31 9.44 -8.80
C ILE A 68 -17.88 10.16 -10.02
N ASP A 69 -19.17 9.99 -10.25
CA ASP A 69 -19.90 10.69 -11.31
C ASP A 69 -20.97 11.60 -10.71
N LYS A 70 -21.14 12.79 -11.29
CA LYS A 70 -22.25 13.68 -10.93
C LYS A 70 -23.47 13.32 -11.78
N ILE A 71 -24.54 12.87 -11.14
CA ILE A 71 -25.83 12.56 -11.75
C ILE A 71 -26.86 13.64 -11.36
N GLU A 72 -27.95 13.78 -12.12
CA GLU A 72 -29.05 14.71 -11.83
C GLU A 72 -29.60 14.57 -10.39
N SER A 73 -29.51 13.38 -9.79
CA SER A 73 -29.98 13.09 -8.42
C SER A 73 -28.91 13.26 -7.33
N GLY A 74 -27.67 13.63 -7.67
CA GLY A 74 -26.56 13.76 -6.71
C GLY A 74 -25.26 13.13 -7.20
N TRP A 75 -24.48 12.54 -6.30
CA TRP A 75 -23.23 11.85 -6.64
C TRP A 75 -23.47 10.35 -6.76
N SER A 76 -22.89 9.73 -7.78
CA SER A 76 -22.86 8.28 -7.96
C SER A 76 -21.44 7.80 -7.73
N ILE A 77 -21.26 6.98 -6.68
CA ILE A 77 -19.98 6.39 -6.32
C ILE A 77 -20.03 4.91 -6.65
N ASN A 78 -19.34 4.53 -7.72
CA ASN A 78 -19.27 3.16 -8.18
C ASN A 78 -17.95 2.53 -7.74
N THR A 79 -18.03 1.47 -6.92
CA THR A 79 -16.85 0.67 -6.56
C THR A 79 -16.45 -0.22 -7.72
N LEU A 80 -15.18 -0.18 -8.09
CA LEU A 80 -14.61 -1.17 -8.99
C LEU A 80 -14.38 -2.45 -8.19
N ASP A 81 -15.11 -3.53 -8.53
CA ASP A 81 -14.97 -4.81 -7.83
C ASP A 81 -13.59 -5.44 -8.13
N GLU A 82 -12.75 -5.57 -7.09
CA GLU A 82 -11.41 -6.18 -7.09
C GLU A 82 -11.36 -7.69 -7.42
N THR A 83 -12.38 -8.26 -8.07
CA THR A 83 -12.32 -9.69 -8.44
C THR A 83 -11.24 -10.00 -9.48
N LYS A 84 -10.68 -8.97 -10.16
CA LYS A 84 -9.54 -9.10 -11.06
C LYS A 84 -8.19 -8.73 -10.43
N LEU A 85 -8.09 -7.70 -9.59
CA LEU A 85 -6.82 -7.17 -9.06
C LEU A 85 -6.15 -8.10 -8.03
N SER A 86 -6.93 -8.65 -7.09
CA SER A 86 -6.41 -9.63 -6.11
C SER A 86 -5.98 -10.95 -6.78
N GLN A 87 -6.65 -11.34 -7.88
CA GLN A 87 -6.29 -12.53 -8.64
C GLN A 87 -5.07 -12.29 -9.55
N ALA A 88 -4.85 -11.07 -10.04
CA ALA A 88 -3.71 -10.70 -10.88
C ALA A 88 -2.39 -10.70 -10.09
N LEU A 89 -2.38 -10.13 -8.87
CA LEU A 89 -1.19 -10.07 -8.00
C LEU A 89 -0.78 -11.45 -7.44
N LEU A 90 -1.75 -12.33 -7.15
CA LEU A 90 -1.47 -13.72 -6.81
C LEU A 90 -1.03 -14.54 -8.05
N LYS A 91 -1.54 -14.25 -9.24
CA LYS A 91 -1.15 -14.95 -10.48
C LYS A 91 0.25 -14.57 -10.96
N SER A 92 0.70 -13.32 -10.79
CA SER A 92 2.03 -12.89 -11.24
C SER A 92 3.16 -13.54 -10.44
N SER A 93 2.93 -13.88 -9.16
CA SER A 93 3.90 -14.57 -8.30
C SER A 93 3.97 -16.10 -8.50
N PHE A 94 2.99 -16.70 -9.19
CA PHE A 94 2.90 -18.16 -9.40
C PHE A 94 2.96 -18.59 -10.89
N LYS A 95 3.19 -17.66 -11.82
CA LYS A 95 3.05 -17.89 -13.28
C LYS A 95 4.20 -18.66 -13.95
N GLU A 96 5.34 -18.82 -13.28
CA GLU A 96 6.49 -19.56 -13.83
C GLU A 96 6.30 -21.09 -13.75
N GLU A 97 5.65 -21.62 -12.70
CA GLU A 97 5.63 -23.08 -12.45
C GLU A 97 4.50 -23.83 -13.19
N TYR A 98 3.45 -23.12 -13.63
CA TYR A 98 2.28 -23.73 -14.27
C TYR A 98 2.28 -23.68 -15.80
N LYS A 99 3.10 -22.82 -16.43
CA LYS A 99 3.18 -22.72 -17.89
C LYS A 99 3.86 -23.93 -18.54
N GLU A 100 4.87 -24.52 -17.90
CA GLU A 100 5.52 -25.74 -18.43
C GLU A 100 4.63 -26.99 -18.34
N LYS A 101 3.68 -27.03 -17.40
CA LYS A 101 2.75 -28.16 -17.22
C LYS A 101 1.55 -28.12 -18.17
N LEU A 102 1.13 -26.96 -18.64
CA LEU A 102 -0.03 -26.81 -19.54
C LEU A 102 0.31 -27.05 -21.02
N ILE A 103 1.55 -26.77 -21.46
CA ILE A 103 1.96 -26.98 -22.86
C ILE A 103 2.10 -28.48 -23.19
N LYS A 104 2.36 -29.34 -22.19
CA LYS A 104 2.49 -30.80 -22.38
C LYS A 104 1.14 -31.55 -22.39
N ALA A 105 0.03 -30.90 -22.07
CA ALA A 105 -1.28 -31.54 -21.98
C ALA A 105 -2.16 -31.38 -23.24
N ASN A 106 -1.76 -30.56 -24.21
CA ASN A 106 -2.62 -30.19 -25.34
C ASN A 106 -2.12 -30.76 -26.69
N GLN A 107 -1.84 -32.07 -26.72
CA GLN A 107 -1.61 -32.82 -27.97
C GLN A 107 -2.79 -33.70 -28.42
N ASN A 108 -3.94 -33.69 -27.73
CA ASN A 108 -5.12 -34.41 -28.19
C ASN A 108 -6.30 -33.44 -28.31
N GLY A 109 -6.60 -33.07 -29.57
CA GLY A 109 -7.55 -32.02 -29.88
C GLY A 109 -9.01 -32.39 -29.69
N GLN A 110 -9.83 -31.34 -29.62
CA GLN A 110 -11.10 -31.22 -30.34
C GLN A 110 -11.56 -29.77 -30.31
N THR A 111 -11.90 -29.29 -31.49
CA THR A 111 -12.45 -27.99 -31.85
C THR A 111 -13.83 -27.75 -31.25
N THR A 112 -14.04 -26.60 -30.61
CA THR A 112 -15.35 -25.93 -30.56
C THR A 112 -15.14 -24.42 -30.75
N ASN A 113 -15.69 -23.93 -31.86
CA ASN A 113 -15.71 -22.51 -32.23
C ASN A 113 -16.70 -21.78 -31.33
N ASN A 114 -16.28 -20.73 -30.63
CA ASN A 114 -17.16 -19.65 -30.20
C ASN A 114 -16.43 -18.32 -30.43
N SER A 115 -17.07 -17.49 -31.24
CA SER A 115 -16.68 -16.14 -31.65
C SER A 115 -16.43 -15.26 -30.43
N VAL A 116 -15.19 -14.80 -30.29
CA VAL A 116 -14.79 -13.71 -29.40
C VAL A 116 -15.03 -12.42 -30.18
N ASP A 117 -16.08 -11.69 -29.81
CA ASP A 117 -16.20 -10.27 -30.18
C ASP A 117 -15.15 -9.53 -29.35
N SER A 118 -14.21 -8.96 -30.07
CA SER A 118 -13.14 -8.09 -29.61
C SER A 118 -13.73 -6.72 -29.28
N ASP A 119 -13.82 -6.41 -27.99
CA ASP A 119 -13.89 -5.03 -27.50
C ASP A 119 -12.59 -4.77 -26.75
N ASP A 120 -11.55 -4.48 -27.53
CA ASP A 120 -10.25 -4.01 -27.06
C ASP A 120 -10.38 -2.52 -26.71
N THR A 121 -10.86 -2.22 -25.50
CA THR A 121 -10.69 -0.90 -24.90
C THR A 121 -9.57 -0.97 -23.86
N ASP A 122 -8.37 -0.56 -24.29
CA ASP A 122 -7.34 0.20 -23.55
C ASP A 122 -7.31 0.14 -22.01
N ASP A 123 -7.30 -1.06 -21.42
CA ASP A 123 -7.16 -1.31 -19.97
C ASP A 123 -5.71 -1.15 -19.44
N ASN A 124 -4.78 -0.55 -20.20
CA ASN A 124 -3.36 -0.48 -19.81
C ASN A 124 -3.03 0.67 -18.85
N ASP A 125 -3.85 1.73 -18.78
CA ASP A 125 -3.55 2.92 -17.96
C ASP A 125 -3.98 2.75 -16.48
N GLU A 126 -4.89 1.82 -16.16
CA GLU A 126 -5.37 1.62 -14.78
C GLU A 126 -4.35 0.86 -13.89
N GLU A 127 -3.44 0.06 -14.49
CA GLU A 127 -2.47 -0.72 -13.70
C GLU A 127 -1.29 0.13 -13.19
N GLU A 128 -0.85 1.19 -13.89
CA GLU A 128 0.39 1.91 -13.57
C GLU A 128 0.31 2.85 -12.35
N GLY A 129 -0.88 3.21 -11.88
CA GLY A 129 -1.08 4.11 -10.72
C GLY A 129 -1.42 3.42 -9.39
N ALA A 130 -1.78 2.13 -9.43
CA ALA A 130 -2.42 1.44 -8.31
C ALA A 130 -1.53 1.35 -7.06
N TRP A 131 -0.22 1.08 -7.22
CA TRP A 131 0.70 0.98 -6.08
C TRP A 131 1.00 2.33 -5.45
N VAL A 132 1.15 3.38 -6.24
CA VAL A 132 1.41 4.74 -5.74
C VAL A 132 0.20 5.22 -4.94
N ARG A 133 -1.01 5.06 -5.50
CA ARG A 133 -2.26 5.37 -4.80
C ARG A 133 -2.38 4.57 -3.51
N ARG A 134 -2.19 3.25 -3.55
CA ARG A 134 -2.25 2.39 -2.36
C ARG A 134 -1.27 2.83 -1.27
N ARG A 135 -0.02 3.15 -1.62
CA ARG A 135 0.98 3.64 -0.67
C ARG A 135 0.61 5.00 -0.09
N ARG A 136 0.05 5.92 -0.89
CA ARG A 136 -0.48 7.20 -0.40
C ARG A 136 -1.60 7.00 0.61
N LEU A 137 -2.59 6.15 0.30
CA LEU A 137 -3.71 5.86 1.18
C LEU A 137 -3.26 5.21 2.49
N ASP A 138 -2.52 4.09 2.41
CA ASP A 138 -2.06 3.36 3.59
C ASP A 138 -1.09 4.20 4.43
N GLY A 139 -0.21 4.96 3.79
CA GLY A 139 0.68 5.90 4.45
C GLY A 139 -0.07 6.99 5.20
N ALA A 140 -1.08 7.61 4.59
CA ALA A 140 -1.87 8.66 5.23
C ALA A 140 -2.76 8.13 6.37
N LEU A 141 -3.24 6.88 6.26
CA LEU A 141 -3.97 6.18 7.32
C LEU A 141 -3.06 5.61 8.42
N ASN A 142 -1.73 5.68 8.26
CA ASN A 142 -0.74 4.99 9.09
C ASN A 142 -1.05 3.49 9.25
N ARG A 143 -1.49 2.85 8.17
CA ARG A 143 -1.82 1.43 8.15
C ARG A 143 -0.56 0.60 8.01
N VAL A 144 -0.37 -0.34 8.93
CA VAL A 144 0.75 -1.29 8.92
C VAL A 144 0.28 -2.75 8.84
N PRO A 145 1.13 -3.69 8.41
CA PRO A 145 0.78 -5.12 8.39
C PRO A 145 0.44 -5.70 9.77
N THR A 146 -0.24 -6.85 9.78
CA THR A 146 -0.60 -7.61 10.99
C THR A 146 0.63 -7.89 11.86
N GLY A 147 0.58 -7.55 13.14
CA GLY A 147 1.68 -7.83 14.07
C GLY A 147 2.96 -7.04 13.81
N PHE A 148 2.90 -5.98 12.99
CA PHE A 148 4.05 -5.15 12.64
C PHE A 148 4.84 -4.68 13.87
N TYR A 149 4.20 -4.05 14.85
CA TYR A 149 4.88 -3.52 16.03
C TYR A 149 5.61 -4.62 16.82
N SER A 150 4.95 -5.74 17.10
CA SER A 150 5.57 -6.86 17.80
C SER A 150 6.81 -7.39 17.05
N LYS A 151 6.74 -7.45 15.72
CA LYS A 151 7.89 -7.82 14.86
C LYS A 151 9.03 -6.80 14.89
N ILE A 152 8.73 -5.50 14.89
CA ILE A 152 9.74 -4.45 15.03
C ILE A 152 10.46 -4.56 16.38
N TRP A 153 9.74 -4.89 17.44
CA TRP A 153 10.35 -5.15 18.74
C TRP A 153 11.39 -6.27 18.67
N HIS A 154 11.07 -7.37 17.99
CA HIS A 154 12.02 -8.46 17.76
C HIS A 154 13.18 -8.08 16.84
N LEU A 155 12.94 -7.22 15.84
CA LEU A 155 13.97 -6.71 14.96
C LEU A 155 15.00 -5.86 15.73
N LEU A 156 14.53 -4.92 16.56
CA LEU A 156 15.36 -4.04 17.41
C LEU A 156 16.15 -4.77 18.50
N ARG A 157 15.91 -6.06 18.72
CA ARG A 157 16.76 -6.87 19.59
C ARG A 157 17.94 -7.48 18.84
N VAL A 158 17.89 -7.47 17.52
CA VAL A 158 18.95 -7.96 16.64
C VAL A 158 19.73 -6.80 16.04
N CYS A 159 19.05 -5.78 15.51
CA CYS A 159 19.69 -4.50 15.18
C CYS A 159 19.61 -3.57 16.39
N ARG A 160 20.70 -2.92 16.75
CA ARG A 160 20.73 -2.02 17.92
C ARG A 160 19.93 -0.75 17.68
N GLU A 161 19.95 -0.25 16.44
CA GLU A 161 19.35 1.03 16.09
C GLU A 161 18.81 1.00 14.65
N LEU A 162 17.61 1.56 14.48
CA LEU A 162 17.03 1.91 13.19
C LEU A 162 17.03 3.43 13.07
N HIS A 163 17.45 4.00 11.94
CA HIS A 163 17.37 5.45 11.74
C HIS A 163 16.82 5.85 10.37
N ILE A 164 16.16 7.01 10.37
CA ILE A 164 15.63 7.72 9.21
C ILE A 164 16.31 9.09 9.20
N GLY A 165 17.06 9.37 8.14
CA GLY A 165 17.89 10.55 8.00
C GLY A 165 18.99 10.61 9.06
N THR A 166 19.44 11.83 9.37
CA THR A 166 20.57 12.07 10.27
C THR A 166 20.19 12.22 11.74
N GLU A 167 18.92 12.47 12.06
CA GLU A 167 18.51 12.90 13.41
C GLU A 167 17.46 12.01 14.08
N LYS A 168 16.84 11.07 13.36
CA LYS A 168 15.73 10.27 13.88
C LYS A 168 16.14 8.83 13.98
N TYR A 169 16.17 8.31 15.20
CA TYR A 169 16.55 6.94 15.49
C TYR A 169 15.57 6.30 16.48
N LEU A 170 15.43 4.99 16.33
CA LEU A 170 14.71 4.11 17.23
C LEU A 170 15.72 3.05 17.71
N SER A 171 16.05 3.10 18.99
CA SER A 171 17.11 2.29 19.61
C SER A 171 16.54 1.13 20.42
N THR A 172 17.34 0.07 20.61
CA THR A 172 17.03 -1.07 21.48
C THR A 172 16.67 -0.66 22.91
N SER A 173 17.09 0.52 23.39
CA SER A 173 16.69 1.03 24.72
C SER A 173 15.17 0.98 24.92
N VAL A 174 14.38 1.28 23.89
CA VAL A 174 12.91 1.22 23.97
C VAL A 174 12.42 -0.21 24.22
N THR A 175 13.10 -1.23 23.68
CA THR A 175 12.78 -2.65 23.92
C THR A 175 13.22 -3.17 25.28
N GLN A 176 14.13 -2.47 25.96
CA GLN A 176 14.54 -2.79 27.33
C GLN A 176 13.52 -2.28 28.36
N GLU A 177 12.87 -1.16 28.04
CA GLU A 177 11.88 -0.51 28.91
C GLU A 177 10.44 -0.97 28.64
N MET A 178 10.14 -1.42 27.42
CA MET A 178 8.78 -1.74 26.97
C MET A 178 8.71 -3.14 26.34
N THR A 179 7.55 -3.78 26.42
CA THR A 179 7.29 -5.10 25.80
C THR A 179 6.69 -5.00 24.40
N SER A 180 6.76 -6.08 23.63
CA SER A 180 6.29 -6.13 22.23
C SER A 180 4.77 -5.91 22.08
N GLU A 181 3.99 -6.23 23.13
CA GLU A 181 2.53 -6.13 23.15
C GLU A 181 2.03 -4.87 23.88
N GLU A 182 2.93 -4.03 24.38
CA GLU A 182 2.57 -2.78 25.03
C GLU A 182 2.24 -1.69 24.01
N LEU A 183 1.17 -0.94 24.30
CA LEU A 183 0.77 0.19 23.48
C LEU A 183 1.91 1.22 23.35
N ASN A 184 2.61 1.52 24.44
CA ASN A 184 3.68 2.52 24.47
C ASN A 184 4.78 2.24 23.44
N PHE A 185 5.17 0.96 23.27
CA PHE A 185 6.14 0.58 22.26
C PHE A 185 5.60 0.86 20.85
N ALA A 186 4.36 0.46 20.59
CA ALA A 186 3.72 0.72 19.32
C ALA A 186 3.65 2.23 19.01
N LEU A 187 3.41 3.07 20.03
CA LEU A 187 3.41 4.54 19.88
C LEU A 187 4.79 5.09 19.53
N ALA A 188 5.85 4.56 20.13
CA ALA A 188 7.21 4.97 19.84
C ALA A 188 7.58 4.66 18.37
N VAL A 189 7.22 3.46 17.89
CA VAL A 189 7.39 3.09 16.47
C VAL A 189 6.55 3.97 15.55
N GLU A 190 5.30 4.25 15.91
CA GLU A 190 4.44 5.13 15.13
C GLU A 190 4.99 6.56 15.06
N GLN A 191 5.49 7.11 16.17
CA GLN A 191 6.12 8.42 16.20
C GLN A 191 7.39 8.46 15.34
N PHE A 192 8.18 7.39 15.37
CA PHE A 192 9.34 7.23 14.52
C PHE A 192 8.98 7.29 13.02
N LEU A 193 7.94 6.57 12.59
CA LEU A 193 7.49 6.60 11.18
C LEU A 193 6.78 7.91 10.80
N ASN A 194 6.11 8.57 11.74
CA ASN A 194 5.44 9.85 11.52
C ASN A 194 6.40 11.02 11.25
N PHE A 195 7.72 10.86 11.48
CA PHE A 195 8.70 11.87 11.07
C PHE A 195 8.75 12.05 9.55
N VAL A 196 8.39 11.02 8.79
CA VAL A 196 8.27 11.14 7.34
C VAL A 196 6.99 11.87 6.99
N SER A 197 7.12 13.02 6.33
CA SER A 197 5.96 13.84 5.92
C SER A 197 5.17 13.24 4.77
N TYR A 198 5.85 12.59 3.81
CA TYR A 198 5.22 12.02 2.62
C TYR A 198 4.65 10.62 2.90
N PRO A 199 3.33 10.40 2.73
CA PRO A 199 2.71 9.12 3.06
C PRO A 199 3.24 7.96 2.21
N GLU A 200 3.48 8.18 0.91
CA GLU A 200 4.04 7.19 0.01
C GLU A 200 5.44 6.72 0.44
N TYR A 201 6.31 7.64 0.88
CA TYR A 201 7.65 7.30 1.36
C TYR A 201 7.59 6.61 2.72
N ARG A 202 6.67 7.03 3.60
CA ARG A 202 6.42 6.35 4.88
C ARG A 202 6.07 4.88 4.65
N GLN A 203 5.24 4.59 3.65
CA GLN A 203 4.88 3.21 3.34
C GLN A 203 6.03 2.41 2.73
N LEU A 204 6.90 3.03 1.94
CA LEU A 204 8.15 2.40 1.50
C LEU A 204 9.02 1.98 2.71
N LEU A 205 9.12 2.80 3.75
CA LEU A 205 9.86 2.43 4.96
C LEU A 205 9.21 1.26 5.70
N VAL A 206 7.88 1.21 5.77
CA VAL A 206 7.15 0.06 6.34
C VAL A 206 7.48 -1.22 5.55
N GLU A 207 7.47 -1.15 4.22
CA GLU A 207 7.85 -2.28 3.36
C GLU A 207 9.30 -2.72 3.57
N VAL A 208 10.25 -1.78 3.65
CA VAL A 208 11.66 -2.07 3.97
C VAL A 208 11.81 -2.76 5.32
N LEU A 209 11.13 -2.27 6.35
CA LEU A 209 11.13 -2.90 7.67
C LEU A 209 10.57 -4.32 7.63
N MET A 210 9.52 -4.55 6.84
CA MET A 210 8.98 -5.90 6.63
C MET A 210 9.98 -6.83 5.94
N VAL A 211 10.74 -6.33 4.95
CA VAL A 211 11.81 -7.10 4.30
C VAL A 211 12.92 -7.43 5.29
N LEU A 212 13.32 -6.49 6.15
CA LEU A 212 14.32 -6.74 7.21
C LEU A 212 13.84 -7.80 8.21
N ILE A 213 12.59 -7.71 8.66
CA ILE A 213 11.95 -8.73 9.51
C ILE A 213 11.98 -10.09 8.81
N MET A 214 11.58 -10.16 7.54
CA MET A 214 11.58 -11.41 6.77
C MET A 214 12.99 -11.99 6.62
N ALA A 215 14.00 -11.15 6.39
CA ALA A 215 15.39 -11.57 6.30
C ALA A 215 15.91 -12.14 7.62
N GLN A 216 15.53 -11.53 8.75
CA GLN A 216 15.82 -12.02 10.10
C GLN A 216 15.12 -13.36 10.39
N GLU A 217 13.81 -13.45 10.16
CA GLU A 217 13.01 -14.66 10.41
C GLU A 217 13.53 -15.86 9.62
N ARG A 218 13.94 -15.63 8.36
CA ARG A 218 14.52 -16.65 7.48
C ARG A 218 16.01 -16.88 7.67
N ARG A 219 16.67 -16.12 8.56
CA ARG A 219 18.12 -16.17 8.81
C ARG A 219 18.95 -16.10 7.52
N ILE A 220 18.53 -15.23 6.59
CA ILE A 220 19.23 -15.04 5.31
C ILE A 220 20.66 -14.54 5.56
N THR A 221 20.82 -13.68 6.55
CA THR A 221 22.12 -13.16 7.00
C THR A 221 22.47 -13.73 8.38
N LYS A 222 23.77 -13.93 8.64
CA LYS A 222 24.27 -14.42 9.95
C LYS A 222 24.07 -13.40 11.07
N SER A 223 24.14 -12.12 10.72
CA SER A 223 23.91 -10.98 11.60
C SER A 223 23.43 -9.81 10.75
N LEU A 224 22.56 -8.97 11.32
CA LEU A 224 22.27 -7.64 10.79
C LEU A 224 23.29 -6.66 11.38
N ASP A 225 23.48 -5.53 10.71
CA ASP A 225 24.29 -4.45 11.24
C ASP A 225 23.66 -3.87 12.51
N ASP A 226 24.50 -3.39 13.41
CA ASP A 226 24.05 -2.78 14.68
C ASP A 226 23.20 -1.53 14.41
N SER A 227 23.55 -0.73 13.40
CA SER A 227 22.82 0.48 13.03
C SER A 227 22.38 0.37 11.57
N ILE A 228 21.07 0.43 11.33
CA ILE A 228 20.47 0.28 10.00
C ILE A 228 19.84 1.59 9.55
N ASP A 229 20.37 2.11 8.45
CA ASP A 229 19.88 3.30 7.78
C ASP A 229 18.78 2.93 6.77
N LEU A 230 17.53 3.24 7.11
CA LEU A 230 16.40 2.87 6.26
C LEU A 230 16.39 3.65 4.94
N ASP A 231 16.80 4.93 4.95
CA ASP A 231 16.83 5.76 3.75
C ASP A 231 17.86 5.25 2.74
N LYS A 232 19.06 4.88 3.22
CA LYS A 232 20.07 4.28 2.35
C LYS A 232 19.58 2.98 1.71
N ILE A 233 18.82 2.16 2.43
CA ILE A 233 18.24 0.94 1.85
C ILE A 233 17.25 1.29 0.73
N VAL A 234 16.35 2.25 0.95
CA VAL A 234 15.38 2.68 -0.08
C VAL A 234 16.12 3.22 -1.31
N HIS A 235 17.09 4.12 -1.11
CA HIS A 235 17.84 4.72 -2.22
C HIS A 235 18.67 3.71 -2.99
N LEU A 236 19.35 2.79 -2.29
CA LEU A 236 20.10 1.71 -2.93
C LEU A 236 19.17 0.76 -3.70
N ALA A 237 18.01 0.40 -3.12
CA ALA A 237 17.02 -0.42 -3.82
C ALA A 237 16.51 0.26 -5.09
N ASN A 238 16.26 1.58 -5.05
CA ASN A 238 15.89 2.35 -6.23
C ASN A 238 17.01 2.39 -7.27
N GLU A 239 18.26 2.59 -6.87
CA GLU A 239 19.41 2.56 -7.79
C GLU A 239 19.53 1.20 -8.48
N LEU A 240 19.45 0.11 -7.72
CA LEU A 240 19.46 -1.26 -8.26
C LEU A 240 18.30 -1.50 -9.23
N PHE A 241 17.10 -1.05 -8.86
CA PHE A 241 15.92 -1.12 -9.73
C PHE A 241 16.16 -0.38 -11.05
N LEU A 242 16.66 0.85 -11.03
CA LEU A 242 16.95 1.63 -12.25
C LEU A 242 18.04 0.99 -13.11
N ILE A 243 19.07 0.39 -12.49
CA ILE A 243 20.10 -0.38 -13.22
C ILE A 243 19.46 -1.55 -13.97
N ASP A 244 18.54 -2.28 -13.34
CA ASP A 244 17.87 -3.41 -13.96
C ASP A 244 16.87 -2.96 -15.05
N GLN A 245 16.13 -1.89 -14.81
CA GLN A 245 15.23 -1.28 -15.80
C GLN A 245 15.97 -0.84 -17.06
N ARG A 246 17.18 -0.27 -16.93
CA ARG A 246 18.02 0.09 -18.07
C ARG A 246 18.41 -1.12 -18.93
N LYS A 247 18.63 -2.30 -18.33
CA LYS A 247 18.98 -3.53 -19.07
C LYS A 247 17.82 -4.03 -19.91
N ILE A 248 16.59 -3.87 -19.42
CA ILE A 248 15.36 -4.33 -20.09
C ILE A 248 14.67 -3.22 -20.90
N GLN A 249 15.26 -2.02 -21.00
CA GLN A 249 14.67 -0.83 -21.62
C GLN A 249 13.27 -0.52 -21.08
N GLY A 250 13.07 -0.66 -19.77
CA GLY A 250 11.78 -0.41 -19.14
C GLY A 250 11.47 1.08 -18.95
N ASP A 251 10.16 1.38 -18.87
CA ASP A 251 9.64 2.75 -18.86
C ASP A 251 9.93 3.54 -17.58
N ALA A 252 10.40 2.88 -16.52
CA ALA A 252 10.80 3.55 -15.28
C ALA A 252 11.94 4.58 -15.47
N MET A 253 12.64 4.55 -16.61
CA MET A 253 13.66 5.53 -16.97
C MET A 253 13.09 6.85 -17.53
N GLN A 254 11.79 6.93 -17.84
CA GLN A 254 11.15 8.12 -18.44
C GLN A 254 10.83 9.23 -17.41
N CYS A 255 10.86 8.92 -16.11
CA CYS A 255 10.54 9.84 -15.01
C CYS A 255 11.75 10.62 -14.46
N CYS A 256 12.89 10.62 -15.16
CA CYS A 256 14.13 11.29 -14.75
C CYS A 256 14.51 12.43 -15.70
#